data_AF-A0A4Z0YWM1-F1
#
_entry.id   AF-A0A4Z0YWM1-F1
#
_cell.length_a   1.000
_cell.length_b   1.000
_cell.length_c   1.000
_cell.angle_alpha   90.00
_cell.angle_beta   90.00
_cell.angle_gamma   90.00
#
_symmetry.space_group_name_H-M   'P 1'
#
loop_
_entity.id
_entity.type
_entity.pdbx_description
1 polymer ?
#
loop_
_entity_poly.entity_id
_entity_poly.type
_entity_poly.pdbx_seq_one_letter_code
_entity_poly.pdbx_strand_id
1 'polypeptide(L)'
;MTLHGYRVTGVNPFQAASGFQIVQTTDNSTAASVQTKLDYPSGTYDLAVAYYDLFDGEAKYELFLNGKSLGSWVGDLEHKLGYTLTRGIDGHSATRVTFKDVGIRKGDVVRIETLPNGRETAPLDYIAVLPAGVVD
;
A
#
# COMPACT_ATOMS: atom_id res chain seq x y z
N MET A 1 3.14 14.13 3.17
CA MET A 1 3.22 12.73 3.62
C MET A 1 4.01 12.66 4.91
N THR A 2 3.55 11.88 5.87
CA THR A 2 4.24 11.60 7.14
C THR A 2 4.47 10.10 7.25
N LEU A 3 5.67 9.69 7.64
CA LEU A 3 6.10 8.30 7.76
C LEU A 3 6.48 8.00 9.22
N HIS A 4 6.02 6.88 9.74
CA HIS A 4 6.40 6.33 11.04
C HIS A 4 6.82 4.87 10.86
N GLY A 5 8.03 4.50 11.28
CA GLY A 5 8.54 3.13 11.10
C GLY A 5 8.81 2.74 9.63
N TYR A 6 8.79 3.71 8.71
CA TYR A 6 9.03 3.54 7.28
C TYR A 6 10.29 4.29 6.84
N ARG A 7 10.98 3.73 5.84
CA ARG A 7 12.05 4.41 5.08
C ARG A 7 11.71 4.45 3.59
N VAL A 8 12.09 5.53 2.92
CA VAL A 8 12.05 5.63 1.45
C VAL A 8 13.22 4.84 0.88
N THR A 9 12.97 3.96 -0.09
CA THR A 9 13.99 3.13 -0.73
C THR A 9 13.83 3.14 -2.25
N GLY A 10 14.94 3.24 -2.99
CA GLY A 10 14.93 2.99 -4.43
C GLY A 10 14.86 1.49 -4.72
N VAL A 11 14.24 1.12 -5.83
CA VAL A 11 14.11 -0.28 -6.28
C VAL A 11 14.97 -0.54 -7.50
N ASN A 12 15.29 -1.80 -7.76
CA ASN A 12 15.99 -2.24 -8.98
C ASN A 12 15.25 -3.46 -9.55
N PRO A 13 14.67 -3.38 -10.76
CA PRO A 13 14.70 -2.25 -11.69
C PRO A 13 13.90 -1.04 -11.18
N PHE A 14 14.43 0.17 -11.37
CA PHE A 14 13.80 1.40 -10.83
C PHE A 14 12.41 1.68 -11.41
N GLN A 15 12.11 1.16 -12.60
CA GLN A 15 10.81 1.26 -13.27
C GLN A 15 9.71 0.47 -12.57
N ALA A 16 10.07 -0.44 -11.65
CA ALA A 16 9.09 -1.22 -10.92
C ALA A 16 8.32 -0.39 -9.87
N ALA A 17 8.77 0.84 -9.57
CA ALA A 17 8.11 1.73 -8.62
C ALA A 17 7.75 3.08 -9.23
N SER A 18 6.57 3.58 -8.86
CA SER A 18 6.17 4.94 -9.18
C SER A 18 7.15 5.95 -8.56
N GLY A 19 7.52 6.97 -9.34
CA GLY A 19 8.53 7.94 -8.89
C GLY A 19 9.90 7.33 -8.56
N PHE A 20 10.16 6.09 -9.00
CA PHE A 20 11.41 5.35 -8.79
C PHE A 20 11.70 4.96 -7.34
N GLN A 21 10.73 5.08 -6.44
CA GLN A 21 10.92 4.88 -5.00
C GLN A 21 9.67 4.26 -4.35
N ILE A 22 9.90 3.48 -3.30
CA ILE A 22 8.85 2.88 -2.46
C ILE A 22 9.09 3.26 -1.00
N VAL A 23 8.11 3.03 -0.13
CA VAL A 23 8.32 2.98 1.32
C VAL A 23 8.25 1.55 1.83
N GLN A 24 9.17 1.17 2.70
CA GLN A 24 9.17 -0.14 3.38
C GLN A 24 9.58 0.03 4.85
N THR A 25 9.21 -0.93 5.70
CA THR A 25 9.45 -0.79 7.14
C THR A 25 10.93 -0.72 7.48
N THR A 26 11.27 0.06 8.51
CA THR A 26 12.65 0.18 9.02
C THR A 26 13.11 -1.09 9.70
N ASP A 27 12.19 -1.80 10.33
CA ASP A 27 12.37 -3.11 10.96
C ASP A 27 11.16 -4.01 10.67
N ASN A 28 11.31 -5.32 10.84
CA ASN A 28 10.25 -6.31 10.57
C ASN A 28 9.53 -6.78 11.84
N SER A 29 9.67 -6.03 12.94
CA SER A 29 9.14 -6.42 14.27
C SER A 29 8.10 -5.44 14.82
N THR A 30 8.04 -4.23 14.27
CA THR A 30 7.21 -3.13 14.75
C THR A 30 6.23 -2.72 13.67
N ALA A 31 5.03 -2.32 14.09
CA ALA A 31 4.06 -1.72 13.19
C ALA A 31 4.60 -0.38 12.63
N ALA A 32 4.25 -0.08 11.39
CA ALA A 32 4.60 1.15 10.70
C ALA A 32 3.34 1.82 10.14
N SER A 33 3.42 3.12 9.85
CA SER A 33 2.33 3.84 9.20
C SER A 33 2.79 4.94 8.25
N VAL A 34 2.01 5.14 7.20
CA VAL A 34 2.12 6.27 6.28
C VAL A 34 0.80 7.01 6.25
N GLN A 35 0.84 8.34 6.27
CA GLN A 35 -0.35 9.15 6.11
C GLN A 35 -0.12 10.38 5.25
N THR A 36 -1.18 10.81 4.57
CA THR A 36 -1.18 12.06 3.81
C THR A 36 -2.56 12.68 3.76
N LYS A 37 -2.61 13.99 3.52
CA LYS A 37 -3.84 14.72 3.31
C LYS A 37 -4.26 14.59 1.85
N LEU A 38 -5.52 14.29 1.60
CA LEU A 38 -6.11 14.20 0.27
C LEU A 38 -6.53 15.60 -0.19
N ASP A 39 -5.95 16.06 -1.31
CA ASP A 39 -6.32 17.33 -1.94
C ASP A 39 -7.21 17.10 -3.17
N TYR A 40 -8.29 16.35 -2.98
CA TYR A 40 -9.29 16.05 -4.01
C TYR A 40 -10.59 16.82 -3.72
N PRO A 41 -11.38 17.17 -4.74
CA PRO A 41 -12.74 17.64 -4.54
C PRO A 41 -13.56 16.65 -3.70
N SER A 42 -14.52 17.14 -2.94
CA SER A 42 -15.41 16.27 -2.20
C SER A 42 -16.27 15.45 -3.17
N GLY A 43 -16.34 14.14 -2.97
CA GLY A 43 -17.03 13.21 -3.88
C GLY A 43 -16.85 11.76 -3.47
N THR A 44 -17.33 10.85 -4.32
CA THR A 44 -17.17 9.40 -4.16
C THR A 44 -16.09 8.90 -5.11
N TYR A 45 -15.14 8.14 -4.58
CA TYR A 45 -13.96 7.65 -5.29
C TYR A 45 -13.67 6.19 -4.96
N ASP A 46 -12.91 5.55 -5.83
CA ASP A 46 -12.25 4.28 -5.54
C ASP A 46 -10.82 4.58 -5.08
N LEU A 47 -10.42 4.01 -3.93
CA LEU A 47 -9.06 4.11 -3.41
C LEU A 47 -8.30 2.82 -3.73
N ALA A 48 -7.28 2.92 -4.57
CA ALA A 48 -6.40 1.80 -4.88
C ALA A 48 -5.06 1.97 -4.18
N VAL A 49 -4.65 0.97 -3.41
CA VAL A 49 -3.33 0.92 -2.76
C VAL A 49 -2.45 -0.03 -3.55
N ALA A 50 -1.37 0.50 -4.13
CA ALA A 50 -0.34 -0.27 -4.79
C ALA A 50 0.74 -0.66 -3.78
N TYR A 51 1.06 -1.95 -3.74
CA TYR A 51 2.00 -2.56 -2.80
C TYR A 51 2.72 -3.73 -3.47
N TYR A 52 3.71 -4.31 -2.79
CA TYR A 52 4.39 -5.51 -3.28
C TYR A 52 4.21 -6.63 -2.28
N ASP A 53 3.78 -7.77 -2.80
CA ASP A 53 3.60 -8.99 -2.04
C ASP A 53 4.86 -9.85 -2.16
N LEU A 54 5.62 -9.95 -1.06
CA LEU A 54 6.93 -10.60 -1.07
C LEU A 54 6.84 -11.97 -0.42
N PHE A 55 7.33 -12.99 -1.13
CA PHE A 55 7.42 -14.34 -0.61
C PHE A 55 8.25 -14.40 0.69
N ASP A 56 7.88 -15.31 1.59
CA ASP A 56 8.51 -15.57 2.89
C ASP A 56 8.09 -14.57 3.99
N GLY A 57 6.84 -14.12 3.92
CA GLY A 57 6.15 -13.30 4.91
C GLY A 57 4.67 -13.14 4.57
N GLU A 58 3.86 -12.79 5.57
CA GLU A 58 2.46 -12.38 5.39
C GLU A 58 2.24 -11.01 6.07
N ALA A 59 2.70 -9.94 5.44
CA ALA A 59 2.52 -8.60 5.99
C ALA A 59 1.04 -8.22 6.01
N LYS A 60 0.64 -7.56 7.09
CA LYS A 60 -0.75 -7.10 7.27
C LYS A 60 -0.83 -5.61 7.01
N TYR A 61 -1.93 -5.21 6.40
CA TYR A 61 -2.17 -3.84 6.02
C TYR A 61 -3.60 -3.44 6.40
N GLU A 62 -3.81 -2.19 6.78
CA GLU A 62 -5.14 -1.64 7.05
C GLU A 62 -5.22 -0.19 6.59
N LEU A 63 -6.25 0.14 5.82
CA LEU A 63 -6.49 1.47 5.28
C LEU A 63 -7.50 2.23 6.15
N PHE A 64 -7.18 3.48 6.48
CA PHE A 64 -8.01 4.37 7.27
C PHE A 64 -8.27 5.69 6.55
N LEU A 65 -9.47 6.23 6.74
CA LEU A 65 -9.85 7.59 6.36
C LEU A 65 -10.33 8.34 7.60
N ASN A 66 -9.66 9.44 7.95
CA ASN A 66 -9.92 10.21 9.17
C ASN A 66 -9.97 9.35 10.45
N GLY A 67 -9.11 8.34 10.54
CA GLY A 67 -9.04 7.41 11.67
C GLY A 67 -10.10 6.30 11.69
N LYS A 68 -11.04 6.28 10.73
CA LYS A 68 -11.98 5.16 10.54
C LYS A 68 -11.39 4.15 9.57
N SER A 69 -11.37 2.88 9.96
CA SER A 69 -10.97 1.79 9.07
C SER A 69 -11.92 1.64 7.87
N LEU A 70 -11.34 1.56 6.68
CA LEU A 70 -12.00 1.18 5.43
C LEU A 70 -11.87 -0.32 5.17
N GLY A 71 -10.86 -0.97 5.74
CA GLY A 71 -10.66 -2.41 5.74
C GLY A 71 -9.19 -2.81 5.73
N SER A 72 -8.96 -4.11 5.90
CA SER A 72 -7.63 -4.71 6.04
C SER A 72 -7.40 -5.83 5.03
N TRP A 73 -6.13 -6.05 4.67
CA TRP A 73 -5.71 -7.18 3.84
C TRP A 73 -4.35 -7.73 4.30
N VAL A 74 -3.97 -8.87 3.73
CA VAL A 74 -2.70 -9.56 3.95
C VAL A 74 -2.02 -9.71 2.59
N GLY A 75 -0.70 -9.54 2.54
CA GLY A 75 0.12 -10.01 1.41
C GLY A 75 0.25 -11.52 1.50
N ASP A 76 -0.58 -12.25 0.76
CA ASP A 76 -0.68 -13.72 0.78
C ASP A 76 -1.07 -14.29 -0.60
N LEU A 77 -0.68 -13.59 -1.68
CA LEU A 77 -1.07 -13.95 -3.05
C LEU A 77 -0.38 -15.19 -3.58
N GLU A 78 0.74 -15.63 -2.98
CA GLU A 78 1.30 -16.95 -3.26
C GLU A 78 0.32 -18.07 -2.92
N HIS A 79 -0.59 -17.84 -1.96
CA HIS A 79 -1.62 -18.80 -1.56
C HIS A 79 -2.93 -18.64 -2.34
N LYS A 80 -3.15 -17.49 -2.99
CA LYS A 80 -4.42 -17.17 -3.67
C LYS A 80 -4.34 -17.23 -5.20
N LEU A 81 -3.24 -16.78 -5.77
CA LEU A 81 -3.09 -16.57 -7.21
C LEU A 81 -2.06 -17.51 -7.87
N GLY A 82 -1.38 -18.36 -7.09
CA GLY A 82 -0.33 -19.26 -7.60
C GLY A 82 0.84 -18.49 -8.21
N TYR A 83 1.08 -17.29 -7.71
CA TYR A 83 2.07 -16.34 -8.18
C TYR A 83 3.52 -16.86 -7.96
N THR A 84 4.47 -16.42 -8.81
CA THR A 84 5.89 -16.77 -8.70
C THR A 84 6.50 -16.19 -7.42
N LEU A 85 7.02 -17.05 -6.55
CA LEU A 85 7.68 -16.67 -5.30
C LEU A 85 8.91 -15.79 -5.54
N THR A 86 8.76 -14.46 -5.55
CA THR A 86 9.88 -13.51 -5.54
C THR A 86 10.03 -12.88 -4.16
N ARG A 87 11.27 -12.54 -3.82
CA ARG A 87 11.58 -11.65 -2.70
C ARG A 87 11.91 -10.23 -3.17
N GLY A 88 11.92 -10.01 -4.48
CA GLY A 88 12.21 -8.73 -5.09
C GLY A 88 11.02 -7.80 -5.01
N ILE A 89 11.27 -6.52 -4.74
CA ILE A 89 10.30 -5.45 -4.98
C ILE A 89 10.41 -5.12 -6.47
N ASP A 90 9.64 -5.84 -7.28
CA ASP A 90 9.71 -5.81 -8.74
C ASP A 90 8.32 -6.03 -9.38
N GLY A 91 8.24 -6.01 -10.71
CA GLY A 91 6.97 -6.13 -11.43
C GLY A 91 6.24 -7.47 -11.24
N HIS A 92 6.90 -8.50 -10.71
CA HIS A 92 6.25 -9.75 -10.38
C HIS A 92 5.49 -9.60 -9.05
N SER A 93 6.08 -8.99 -8.02
CA SER A 93 5.44 -8.86 -6.70
C SER A 93 4.47 -7.68 -6.63
N ALA A 94 4.54 -6.75 -7.58
CA ALA A 94 3.67 -5.59 -7.65
C ALA A 94 2.19 -6.02 -7.78
N THR A 95 1.37 -5.51 -6.88
CA THR A 95 -0.06 -5.82 -6.82
C THR A 95 -0.84 -4.65 -6.23
N ARG A 96 -2.15 -4.81 -6.09
CA ARG A 96 -3.04 -3.76 -5.59
C ARG A 96 -4.25 -4.30 -4.86
N VAL A 97 -4.77 -3.49 -3.95
CA VAL A 97 -6.11 -3.65 -3.37
C VAL A 97 -6.93 -2.40 -3.66
N THR A 98 -8.23 -2.55 -3.89
CA THR A 98 -9.12 -1.42 -4.20
C THR A 98 -10.32 -1.40 -3.25
N PHE A 99 -10.53 -0.25 -2.62
CA PHE A 99 -11.67 0.05 -1.78
C PHE A 99 -12.63 0.94 -2.57
N LYS A 100 -13.82 0.43 -2.86
CA LYS A 100 -14.78 1.11 -3.73
C LYS A 100 -15.73 2.01 -2.97
N ASP A 101 -16.29 2.98 -3.68
CA ASP A 101 -17.37 3.84 -3.20
C ASP A 101 -17.02 4.60 -1.90
N VAL A 102 -15.77 5.05 -1.78
CA VAL A 102 -15.27 5.79 -0.63
C VAL A 102 -15.66 7.27 -0.74
N GLY A 103 -16.43 7.75 0.23
CA GLY A 103 -16.75 9.17 0.36
C GLY A 103 -15.56 9.98 0.87
N ILE A 104 -14.99 10.83 0.03
CA ILE A 104 -13.85 11.70 0.33
C ILE A 104 -14.34 13.14 0.43
N ARG A 105 -13.86 13.86 1.43
CA ARG A 105 -13.98 15.31 1.54
C ARG A 105 -12.61 15.95 1.34
N LYS A 106 -12.60 17.14 0.73
CA LYS A 106 -11.36 17.90 0.57
C LYS A 106 -10.66 18.07 1.92
N GLY A 107 -9.44 17.57 2.01
CA GLY A 107 -8.60 17.65 3.18
C GLY A 107 -8.74 16.49 4.18
N ASP A 108 -9.49 15.45 3.85
CA ASP A 108 -9.46 14.19 4.58
C ASP A 108 -8.03 13.63 4.67
N VAL A 109 -7.74 12.91 5.75
CA VAL A 109 -6.46 12.26 5.95
C VAL A 109 -6.61 10.77 5.68
N VAL A 110 -5.84 10.27 4.72
CA VAL A 110 -5.69 8.84 4.49
C VAL A 110 -4.46 8.34 5.23
N ARG A 111 -4.59 7.18 5.87
CA ARG A 111 -3.50 6.52 6.60
C ARG A 111 -3.52 5.04 6.30
N ILE A 112 -2.36 4.45 6.07
CA ILE A 112 -2.17 3.00 6.03
C ILE A 112 -1.33 2.62 7.24
N GLU A 113 -1.81 1.67 8.03
CA GLU A 113 -1.03 0.97 9.05
C GLU A 113 -0.63 -0.39 8.52
N THR A 114 0.58 -0.81 8.87
CA THR A 114 1.15 -2.07 8.40
C THR A 114 1.88 -2.79 9.51
N LEU A 115 1.80 -4.11 9.52
CA LEU A 115 2.62 -4.98 10.35
C LEU A 115 3.42 -5.91 9.44
N PRO A 116 4.75 -5.70 9.30
CA PRO A 116 5.60 -6.60 8.54
C PRO A 116 5.63 -7.99 9.20
N ASN A 117 5.93 -9.02 8.41
CA ASN A 117 5.99 -10.39 8.89
C ASN A 117 7.11 -11.16 8.17
N GLY A 118 7.86 -11.95 8.93
CA GLY A 118 8.99 -12.71 8.37
C GLY A 118 9.96 -11.78 7.63
N ARG A 119 10.14 -12.04 6.34
CA ARG A 119 11.00 -11.24 5.46
C ARG A 119 10.26 -10.17 4.68
N GLU A 120 8.92 -10.15 4.70
CA GLU A 120 8.14 -9.13 4.01
C GLU A 120 8.14 -7.82 4.80
N THR A 121 8.70 -6.78 4.19
CA THR A 121 8.92 -5.44 4.78
C THR A 121 7.74 -4.49 4.59
N ALA A 122 6.54 -5.03 4.37
CA ALA A 122 5.31 -4.31 4.03
C ALA A 122 5.50 -3.15 3.01
N PRO A 123 6.07 -3.39 1.82
CA PRO A 123 6.41 -2.32 0.88
C PRO A 123 5.16 -1.71 0.22
N LEU A 124 5.06 -0.38 0.25
CA LEU A 124 4.01 0.41 -0.41
C LEU A 124 4.62 1.30 -1.50
N ASP A 125 3.93 1.40 -2.64
CA ASP A 125 4.31 2.29 -3.74
C ASP A 125 3.51 3.60 -3.67
N TYR A 126 2.24 3.55 -4.04
CA TYR A 126 1.34 4.71 -4.05
C TYR A 126 -0.08 4.37 -3.64
N ILE A 127 -0.85 5.43 -3.37
CA ILE A 127 -2.31 5.37 -3.30
C ILE A 127 -2.90 6.19 -4.44
N ALA A 128 -3.75 5.57 -5.25
CA ALA A 128 -4.51 6.24 -6.29
C ALA A 128 -5.92 6.55 -5.78
N VAL A 129 -6.38 7.76 -6.10
CA VAL A 129 -7.75 8.23 -5.86
C VAL A 129 -8.42 8.37 -7.22
N LEU A 130 -9.30 7.43 -7.54
CA LEU A 130 -9.87 7.26 -8.86
C LEU A 130 -11.36 7.63 -8.84
N PRO A 131 -11.88 8.30 -9.87
CA PRO A 131 -13.34 8.42 -10.03
C PRO A 131 -13.97 7.02 -10.02
N ALA A 132 -15.20 6.91 -9.47
CA ALA A 132 -15.88 5.63 -9.38
C ALA A 132 -15.94 4.90 -10.74
N GLY A 133 -15.50 3.65 -10.76
CA GLY A 133 -15.49 2.81 -11.97
C GLY A 133 -14.29 3.01 -12.90
N VAL A 134 -13.35 3.89 -12.56
CA VAL A 134 -12.05 3.99 -13.25
C VAL A 134 -11.08 2.98 -12.61
N VAL A 135 -10.44 2.18 -13.46
CA VAL A 135 -9.38 1.24 -13.06
C VAL A 135 -8.04 1.83 -13.45
N ASP A 136 -7.09 1.77 -12.52
CA ASP A 136 -5.70 2.20 -12.70
C ASP A 136 -4.85 1.19 -13.51
#